data_AF-A0AAE3U9V7-F1
#
_entry.id   AF-A0AAE3U9V7-F1
#
_cell.length_a   1.000
_cell.length_b   1.000
_cell.length_c   1.000
_cell.angle_alpha   90.00
_cell.angle_beta   90.00
_cell.angle_gamma   90.00
#
_symmetry.space_group_name_H-M   'P 1'
#
loop_
_entity.id
_entity.type
_entity.pdbx_description
1 polymer ?
#
loop_
_entity_poly.entity_id
_entity_poly.type
_entity_poly.pdbx_seq_one_letter_code
_entity_poly.pdbx_strand_id
1 'polypeptide(L)'
;MLLAQIITIRNPRQLEDLASETYMFAAIAAVIFIGLSWVVANLIKWEGGKDPQDAGKRRAAFFIIWFVAGAAFFLYNMFVVSDKIAPNLQSKFSQVNYISTAIVFVVYIILGFVLSKLMKNSKYGTIFPSSKK
;
A
#
# COMPACT_ATOMS: atom_id res chain seq x y z
N MET A 1 6.43 16.00 -2.25
CA MET A 1 5.82 16.06 -0.90
C MET A 1 6.53 17.01 0.09
N LEU A 2 7.86 16.97 0.29
CA LEU A 2 8.57 17.91 1.19
C LEU A 2 8.41 19.40 0.78
N LEU A 3 8.21 19.68 -0.51
CA LEU A 3 7.97 21.03 -1.02
C LEU A 3 6.52 21.52 -0.83
N ALA A 4 5.53 20.63 -0.96
CA ALA A 4 4.11 20.96 -0.74
C ALA A 4 3.78 21.16 0.75
N GLN A 5 4.66 20.74 1.67
CA GLN A 5 4.46 20.93 3.10
C GLN A 5 4.49 22.41 3.52
N ILE A 6 5.06 23.29 2.69
CA ILE A 6 5.37 24.69 3.02
C ILE A 6 4.37 25.67 2.36
N ILE A 7 3.59 25.24 1.36
CA ILE A 7 2.76 26.15 0.54
C ILE A 7 1.31 25.64 0.48
N THR A 8 0.36 26.52 0.80
CA THR A 8 -1.08 26.27 0.58
C THR A 8 -1.37 26.20 -0.92
N ILE A 9 -2.05 25.14 -1.35
CA ILE A 9 -2.47 24.93 -2.75
C ILE A 9 -3.69 25.79 -3.04
N ARG A 10 -3.55 26.77 -3.94
CA ARG A 10 -4.58 27.80 -4.20
C ARG A 10 -5.12 27.80 -5.62
N ASN A 11 -4.42 27.14 -6.56
CA ASN A 11 -4.86 27.09 -7.95
C ASN A 11 -4.94 25.64 -8.49
N PRO A 12 -5.73 25.39 -9.55
CA PRO A 12 -5.92 24.05 -10.10
C PRO A 12 -4.64 23.39 -10.62
N ARG A 13 -3.71 24.16 -11.20
CA ARG A 13 -2.46 23.62 -11.74
C ARG A 13 -1.57 23.02 -10.64
N GLN A 14 -1.45 23.71 -9.51
CA GLN A 14 -0.76 23.19 -8.33
C GLN A 14 -1.41 21.91 -7.78
N LEU A 15 -2.73 21.77 -7.92
CA LEU A 15 -3.42 20.55 -7.52
C LEU A 15 -3.13 19.38 -8.46
N GLU A 16 -3.03 19.62 -9.77
CA GLU A 16 -2.65 18.60 -10.77
C GLU A 16 -1.21 18.10 -10.56
N ASP A 17 -0.29 19.02 -10.26
CA ASP A 17 1.08 18.67 -9.89
C ASP A 17 1.10 17.83 -8.60
N LEU A 18 0.33 18.25 -7.57
CA LEU A 18 0.18 17.50 -6.33
C LEU A 18 -0.45 16.12 -6.56
N ALA A 19 -1.40 15.99 -7.49
CA ALA A 19 -2.03 14.72 -7.81
C ALA A 19 -1.02 13.73 -8.38
N SER A 20 -0.22 14.19 -9.35
CA SER A 20 0.85 13.39 -9.98
C SER A 20 1.88 12.93 -8.94
N GLU A 21 2.30 13.83 -8.05
CA GLU A 21 3.17 13.46 -6.93
C GLU A 21 2.51 12.43 -6.02
N THR A 22 1.24 12.64 -5.63
CA THR A 22 0.50 11.74 -4.72
C THR A 22 0.37 10.34 -5.31
N TYR A 23 0.15 10.20 -6.62
CA TYR A 23 0.11 8.89 -7.29
C TYR A 23 1.47 8.19 -7.29
N MET A 24 2.56 8.93 -7.54
CA MET A 24 3.91 8.36 -7.45
C MET A 24 4.24 7.92 -6.02
N PHE A 25 3.90 8.75 -5.03
CA PHE A 25 4.08 8.42 -3.61
C PHE A 25 3.20 7.24 -3.17
N ALA A 26 2.00 7.09 -3.71
CA ALA A 26 1.16 5.91 -3.47
C ALA A 26 1.86 4.61 -3.92
N ALA A 27 2.47 4.62 -5.11
CA ALA A 27 3.25 3.48 -5.59
C ALA A 27 4.46 3.18 -4.69
N ILE A 28 5.21 4.21 -4.27
CA ILE A 28 6.36 4.05 -3.36
C ILE A 28 5.90 3.51 -1.99
N ALA A 29 4.82 4.05 -1.43
CA ALA A 29 4.26 3.59 -0.16
C ALA A 29 3.87 2.11 -0.25
N ALA A 30 3.23 1.69 -1.34
CA ALA A 30 2.91 0.28 -1.58
C ALA A 30 4.15 -0.61 -1.55
N VAL A 31 5.26 -0.19 -2.18
CA VAL A 31 6.54 -0.92 -2.15
C VAL A 31 7.09 -1.04 -0.71
N ILE A 32 7.03 0.04 0.08
CA ILE A 32 7.48 0.03 1.48
C ILE A 32 6.67 -0.99 2.30
N PHE A 33 5.33 -0.96 2.19
CA PHE A 33 4.47 -1.89 2.91
C PHE A 33 4.64 -3.34 2.44
N ILE A 34 4.99 -3.58 1.17
CA ILE A 34 5.38 -4.92 0.70
C ILE A 34 6.67 -5.39 1.37
N GLY A 35 7.67 -4.50 1.51
CA GLY A 35 8.87 -4.79 2.28
C GLY A 35 8.53 -5.19 3.72
N LEU A 36 7.61 -4.47 4.35
CA LEU A 36 7.13 -4.79 5.70
C LEU A 36 6.45 -6.17 5.76
N SER A 37 5.56 -6.48 4.81
CA SER A 37 4.89 -7.79 4.79
C SER A 37 5.86 -8.92 4.50
N TRP A 38 6.91 -8.67 3.71
CA TRP A 38 7.99 -9.62 3.51
C TRP A 38 8.77 -9.90 4.80
N VAL A 39 9.11 -8.88 5.57
CA VAL A 39 9.74 -9.05 6.89
C VAL A 39 8.83 -9.87 7.80
N VAL A 40 7.56 -9.50 7.91
CA VAL A 40 6.59 -10.20 8.77
C VAL A 40 6.42 -11.67 8.38
N ALA A 41 6.36 -11.98 7.07
CA ALA A 41 6.31 -13.35 6.60
C ALA A 41 7.54 -14.17 7.01
N ASN A 42 8.73 -13.55 7.04
CA ASN A 42 9.97 -14.21 7.44
C ASN A 42 10.07 -14.42 8.97
N LEU A 43 9.44 -13.57 9.77
CA LEU A 43 9.32 -13.73 11.22
C LEU A 43 8.42 -14.92 11.61
N ILE A 44 7.43 -15.25 10.78
CA ILE A 44 6.57 -16.43 10.99
C ILE A 44 7.38 -17.70 10.74
N LYS A 45 7.58 -18.50 11.79
CA LYS A 45 8.34 -19.77 11.72
C LYS A 45 7.60 -20.82 10.89
N TRP A 46 8.35 -21.80 10.39
CA TRP A 46 7.76 -22.99 9.78
C TRP A 46 7.17 -23.86 10.89
N GLU A 47 5.95 -24.34 10.68
CA GLU A 47 5.30 -25.29 11.58
C GLU A 47 5.45 -26.69 11.00
N GLY A 48 5.88 -27.64 11.82
CA GLY A 48 5.90 -29.07 11.48
C GLY A 48 4.70 -29.78 12.11
N GLY A 49 4.28 -30.91 11.56
CA GLY A 49 3.17 -31.72 12.09
C GLY A 49 2.12 -32.06 11.03
N LYS A 50 0.98 -32.61 11.48
CA LYS A 50 -0.10 -33.09 10.59
C LYS A 50 -0.92 -31.96 9.95
N ASP A 51 -0.93 -30.75 10.52
CA ASP A 51 -1.71 -29.61 10.02
C ASP A 51 -0.97 -28.27 10.26
N PRO A 52 0.04 -27.94 9.43
CA PRO A 52 0.80 -26.70 9.58
C PRO A 52 -0.04 -25.49 9.14
N GLN A 53 -0.19 -24.50 10.02
CA GLN A 53 -1.01 -23.30 9.77
C GLN A 53 -0.18 -22.07 9.37
N ASP A 54 1.14 -22.21 9.32
CA ASP A 54 2.08 -21.13 9.06
C ASP A 54 1.83 -20.41 7.73
N ALA A 55 1.49 -21.14 6.66
CA ALA A 55 1.11 -20.55 5.38
C ALA A 55 -0.15 -19.66 5.49
N GLY A 56 -1.15 -20.11 6.27
CA GLY A 56 -2.35 -19.34 6.56
C GLY A 56 -2.05 -18.07 7.36
N LYS A 57 -1.18 -18.16 8.36
CA LYS A 57 -0.73 -17.01 9.17
C LYS A 57 -0.02 -15.95 8.32
N ARG A 58 0.87 -16.37 7.41
CA ARG A 58 1.58 -15.45 6.50
C ARG A 58 0.62 -14.76 5.53
N ARG A 59 -0.38 -15.49 5.02
CA ARG A 59 -1.43 -14.92 4.16
C ARG A 59 -2.27 -13.89 4.91
N ALA A 60 -2.72 -14.21 6.13
CA ALA A 60 -3.48 -13.28 6.95
C ALA A 60 -2.67 -12.01 7.22
N ALA A 61 -1.39 -12.14 7.61
CA ALA A 61 -0.50 -11.01 7.82
C ALA A 61 -0.36 -10.13 6.56
N PHE A 62 -0.21 -10.73 5.38
CA PHE A 62 -0.14 -9.99 4.11
C PHE A 62 -1.38 -9.14 3.85
N PHE A 63 -2.59 -9.69 4.06
CA PHE A 63 -3.85 -8.96 3.86
C PHE A 63 -4.14 -7.92 4.96
N ILE A 64 -3.73 -8.17 6.20
CA ILE A 64 -3.80 -7.17 7.27
C ILE A 64 -2.94 -5.97 6.91
N ILE A 65 -1.69 -6.20 6.49
CA ILE A 65 -0.77 -5.12 6.09
C ILE A 65 -1.28 -4.41 4.84
N TRP A 66 -1.87 -5.13 3.88
CA TRP A 66 -2.51 -4.55 2.71
C TRP A 66 -3.61 -3.54 3.10
N PHE A 67 -4.50 -3.94 4.02
CA PHE A 67 -5.56 -3.06 4.51
C PHE A 67 -5.00 -1.85 5.27
N VAL A 68 -4.02 -2.08 6.15
CA VAL A 68 -3.33 -1.02 6.91
C VAL A 68 -2.63 -0.05 5.98
N ALA A 69 -1.99 -0.52 4.90
CA ALA A 69 -1.30 0.34 3.94
C ALA A 69 -2.24 1.35 3.28
N GLY A 70 -3.39 0.89 2.77
CA GLY A 70 -4.38 1.77 2.17
C GLY A 70 -5.04 2.69 3.19
N ALA A 71 -5.40 2.18 4.37
CA ALA A 71 -5.99 2.99 5.44
C ALA A 71 -5.02 4.08 5.92
N ALA A 72 -3.76 3.74 6.19
CA ALA A 72 -2.74 4.70 6.62
C ALA A 72 -2.50 5.77 5.55
N PHE A 73 -2.43 5.38 4.28
CA PHE A 73 -2.23 6.32 3.17
C PHE A 73 -3.43 7.27 3.01
N PHE A 74 -4.65 6.73 3.06
CA PHE A 74 -5.88 7.52 2.97
C PHE A 74 -6.00 8.53 4.11
N LEU A 75 -5.80 8.07 5.36
CA LEU A 75 -5.90 8.92 6.55
C LEU A 75 -4.81 9.97 6.58
N TYR A 76 -3.59 9.67 6.12
CA TYR A 76 -2.52 10.65 5.98
C TYR A 76 -2.93 11.79 5.03
N ASN A 77 -3.44 11.46 3.85
CA ASN A 77 -3.89 12.47 2.90
C ASN A 77 -5.10 13.26 3.42
N MET A 78 -6.04 12.58 4.09
CA MET A 78 -7.24 13.20 4.64
C MET A 78 -6.93 14.18 5.79
N PHE A 79 -6.01 13.85 6.69
CA PHE A 79 -5.75 14.67 7.88
C PHE A 79 -4.55 15.61 7.76
N VAL A 80 -3.56 15.29 6.91
CA VAL A 80 -2.31 16.07 6.84
C VAL A 80 -2.22 16.90 5.56
N VAL A 81 -2.71 16.37 4.44
CA VAL A 81 -2.58 17.02 3.13
C VAL A 81 -3.81 17.90 2.84
N SER A 82 -5.01 17.43 3.22
CA SER A 82 -6.27 18.16 3.04
C SER A 82 -6.24 19.58 3.63
N ASP A 83 -5.65 19.76 4.82
CA ASP A 83 -5.57 21.06 5.50
C ASP A 83 -4.77 22.12 4.73
N LYS A 84 -3.99 21.70 3.73
CA LYS A 84 -3.14 22.57 2.91
C LYS A 84 -3.82 23.00 1.62
N ILE A 85 -5.07 22.60 1.40
CA ILE A 85 -5.78 22.77 0.13
C ILE A 85 -6.91 23.78 0.32
N ALA A 86 -6.98 24.75 -0.59
CA ALA A 86 -8.03 25.76 -0.56
C ALA A 86 -9.43 25.12 -0.64
N PRO A 87 -10.45 25.66 0.08
CA PRO A 87 -11.78 25.04 0.17
C PRO A 87 -12.46 24.79 -1.19
N ASN A 88 -12.22 25.64 -2.18
CA ASN A 88 -12.75 25.51 -3.54
C ASN A 88 -12.13 24.34 -4.35
N LEU A 89 -11.04 23.73 -3.85
CA LEU A 89 -10.33 22.62 -4.50
C LEU A 89 -10.48 21.28 -3.75
N GLN A 90 -11.11 21.29 -2.57
CA GLN A 90 -11.30 20.11 -1.71
C GLN A 90 -11.99 18.94 -2.42
N SER A 91 -13.04 19.20 -3.20
CA SER A 91 -13.75 18.14 -3.93
C SER A 91 -12.84 17.40 -4.92
N LYS A 92 -12.00 18.16 -5.65
CA LYS A 92 -11.02 17.57 -6.58
C LYS A 92 -9.92 16.81 -5.85
N PHE A 93 -9.44 17.33 -4.72
CA PHE A 93 -8.45 16.63 -3.92
C PHE A 93 -8.99 15.31 -3.34
N SER A 94 -10.23 15.28 -2.87
CA SER A 94 -10.86 14.04 -2.40
C SER A 94 -10.85 12.95 -3.47
N GLN A 95 -11.11 13.31 -4.73
CA GLN A 95 -10.99 12.36 -5.85
C GLN A 95 -9.55 11.84 -6.01
N VAL A 96 -8.56 12.72 -5.93
CA VAL A 96 -7.14 12.34 -5.95
C VAL A 96 -6.81 11.39 -4.80
N ASN A 97 -7.30 11.65 -3.59
CA ASN A 97 -7.09 10.78 -2.43
C ASN A 97 -7.70 9.38 -2.63
N TYR A 98 -8.92 9.30 -3.16
CA TYR A 98 -9.56 8.00 -3.45
C TYR A 98 -8.79 7.22 -4.53
N ILE A 99 -8.42 7.87 -5.63
CA ILE A 99 -7.68 7.22 -6.73
C ILE A 99 -6.30 6.77 -6.25
N SER A 100 -5.57 7.62 -5.53
CA SER A 100 -4.24 7.28 -5.03
C SER A 100 -4.28 6.14 -4.01
N THR A 101 -5.29 6.10 -3.14
CA THR A 101 -5.51 4.97 -2.23
C THR A 101 -5.82 3.68 -2.98
N ALA A 102 -6.64 3.75 -4.05
CA ALA A 102 -6.90 2.60 -4.90
C ALA A 102 -5.62 2.09 -5.59
N ILE A 103 -4.73 3.00 -6.02
CA ILE A 103 -3.40 2.65 -6.55
C ILE A 103 -2.59 1.88 -5.51
N VAL A 104 -2.56 2.32 -4.23
CA VAL A 104 -1.87 1.58 -3.16
C VAL A 104 -2.36 0.14 -3.07
N PHE A 105 -3.69 -0.06 -3.03
CA PHE A 105 -4.27 -1.40 -2.92
C PHE A 105 -3.93 -2.28 -4.12
N VAL A 106 -4.07 -1.75 -5.34
CA VAL A 106 -3.83 -2.51 -6.58
C VAL A 106 -2.34 -2.86 -6.73
N VAL A 107 -1.46 -1.87 -6.58
CA VAL A 107 -0.01 -2.06 -6.72
C VAL A 107 0.51 -3.05 -5.68
N TYR A 108 0.05 -2.94 -4.42
CA TYR A 108 0.44 -3.85 -3.36
C TYR A 108 0.09 -5.31 -3.68
N ILE A 109 -1.12 -5.58 -4.17
CA ILE A 109 -1.56 -6.94 -4.53
C ILE A 109 -0.75 -7.48 -5.71
N ILE A 110 -0.61 -6.69 -6.79
CA ILE A 110 0.11 -7.11 -8.00
C ILE A 110 1.56 -7.44 -7.66
N LEU A 111 2.26 -6.52 -6.99
CA LEU A 111 3.66 -6.72 -6.63
C LEU A 111 3.82 -7.85 -5.61
N GLY A 112 2.93 -7.96 -4.62
CA GLY A 112 2.93 -9.06 -3.67
C GLY A 112 2.76 -10.42 -4.34
N PHE A 113 1.86 -10.51 -5.32
CA PHE A 113 1.65 -11.72 -6.12
C PHE A 113 2.88 -12.08 -6.98
N VAL A 114 3.42 -11.11 -7.73
CA VAL A 114 4.64 -11.30 -8.54
C VAL A 114 5.78 -11.78 -7.65
N LEU A 115 5.97 -11.13 -6.50
CA LEU A 115 7.04 -11.44 -5.56
C LEU A 115 6.89 -12.84 -4.92
N SER A 116 5.67 -13.27 -4.63
CA SER A 116 5.37 -14.65 -4.19
C SER A 116 5.77 -15.68 -5.26
N LYS A 117 5.54 -15.39 -6.54
CA LYS A 117 5.94 -16.28 -7.64
C LYS A 117 7.45 -16.33 -7.87
N LEU A 118 8.12 -15.17 -7.77
CA LEU A 118 9.58 -15.10 -7.86
C LEU A 118 10.27 -15.85 -6.71
N MET A 119 9.69 -15.79 -5.50
CA MET A 119 10.20 -16.47 -4.31
C MET A 119 9.44 -17.75 -3.96
N LYS A 120 9.13 -18.60 -4.94
CA LYS A 120 8.33 -19.83 -4.76
C LYS A 120 8.82 -20.79 -3.65
N ASN A 121 10.13 -20.80 -3.36
CA ASN A 121 10.73 -21.69 -2.36
C ASN A 121 10.91 -21.02 -0.98
N SER A 122 10.46 -19.76 -0.81
CA SER A 122 10.60 -19.02 0.45
C SER A 122 9.29 -19.01 1.25
N LYS A 123 9.39 -18.52 2.50
CA LYS A 123 8.23 -18.25 3.36
C LYS A 123 7.23 -17.29 2.71
N TYR A 124 7.73 -16.29 1.98
CA TYR A 124 6.89 -15.33 1.28
C TYR A 124 6.19 -15.95 0.06
N GLY A 125 6.77 -17.00 -0.54
CA GLY A 125 6.15 -17.76 -1.61
C GLY A 125 4.80 -18.37 -1.23
N THR A 126 4.57 -18.67 0.05
CA THR A 126 3.37 -19.37 0.52
C THR A 126 2.16 -18.48 0.81
N ILE A 127 2.29 -17.15 0.67
CA ILE A 127 1.20 -16.20 1.00
C ILE A 127 0.01 -16.36 0.04
N PHE A 128 0.24 -16.67 -1.23
CA PHE A 128 -0.81 -17.00 -2.19
C PHE A 128 -0.91 -18.52 -2.37
N PRO A 129 -2.13 -19.09 -2.44
CA PRO A 129 -2.27 -20.50 -2.78
C PRO A 129 -1.66 -20.77 -4.16
N SER A 130 -0.78 -21.76 -4.26
CA SER A 130 -0.43 -22.34 -5.56
C SER A 130 -1.38 -23.48 -5.86
N SER A 131 -1.88 -23.56 -7.10
CA SER A 131 -2.58 -24.75 -7.58
C SER A 131 -1.65 -25.96 -7.38
N LYS A 132 -2.18 -27.02 -6.76
CA LYS A 132 -1.54 -28.33 -6.79
C LYS A 132 -1.60 -28.81 -8.25
N LYS A 133 -0.44 -29.09 -8.84
CA LYS A 133 -0.36 -29.98 -10.00
C LYS A 133 -0.48 -31.41 -9.50
#